data_AF-A0A948N3E9-F1
#
_entry.id   AF-A0A948N3E9-F1
#
_cell.length_a   1.000
_cell.length_b   1.000
_cell.length_c   1.000
_cell.angle_alpha   90.00
_cell.angle_beta   90.00
_cell.angle_gamma   90.00
#
_symmetry.space_group_name_H-M   'P 1'
#
loop_
_entity.id
_entity.type
_entity.pdbx_description
1 polymer ?
#
loop_
_entity_poly.entity_id
_entity_poly.type
_entity_poly.pdbx_seq_one_letter_code
_entity_poly.pdbx_strand_id
1 'polypeptide(L)'
;MTPELPPGLRAAIDRELAGASRRDLAERTAATTAAYRAGRGSSAVIKGRDDALAYALARLPATYAACASVFDEALDRAPGFAPATLLDAGCGPGGGSWAAAEAWPSLNRIVWFDASAPFLDMAKRLAEDAPAAVRGASVQRGDLTAGPFAQADLVLASYALAEIAPAAQAALVGRLWDACDGVLALVEPGTPAGYARILAARDTLIAAGAGIVAPCPHEAACPLNAPDWCHFSVRLPRSRDHRLAKGAEVPFEDEKFAYLLAARPAVTAQAAMARILARPRAGKPGIEFKLCGAEGLEARFVAKRDKPAHAKARRLDWGEAWP
;
A
#
# COMPACT_ATOMS: atom_id res chain seq x y z
N MET A 1 3.42 1.48 14.71
CA MET A 1 4.86 1.15 14.84
C MET A 1 5.53 1.38 13.49
N THR A 2 6.85 1.60 13.43
CA THR A 2 7.59 1.65 12.14
C THR A 2 7.59 0.24 11.53
N PRO A 3 7.00 0.01 10.35
CA PRO A 3 7.01 -1.33 9.77
C PRO A 3 8.43 -1.72 9.36
N GLU A 4 8.91 -2.83 9.90
CA GLU A 4 10.17 -3.44 9.48
C GLU A 4 9.89 -4.68 8.64
N LEU A 5 10.82 -5.02 7.74
CA LEU A 5 10.71 -6.26 6.99
C LEU A 5 10.79 -7.47 7.92
N PRO A 6 9.94 -8.49 7.73
CA PRO A 6 10.01 -9.73 8.47
C PRO A 6 11.42 -10.34 8.35
N PRO A 7 11.95 -10.98 9.41
CA PRO A 7 13.29 -11.53 9.38
C PRO A 7 13.55 -12.48 8.19
N GLY A 8 12.56 -13.31 7.83
CA GLY A 8 12.64 -14.23 6.68
C GLY A 8 12.80 -13.50 5.35
N LEU A 9 12.00 -12.46 5.10
CA LEU A 9 12.08 -11.66 3.89
C LEU A 9 13.42 -10.91 3.79
N ARG A 10 13.90 -10.34 4.91
CA ARG A 10 15.20 -9.68 4.96
C ARG A 10 16.33 -10.66 4.63
N ALA A 11 16.33 -11.84 5.23
CA ALA A 11 17.33 -12.88 4.97
C ALA A 11 17.29 -13.36 3.51
N ALA A 12 16.10 -13.48 2.91
CA ALA A 12 15.96 -13.87 1.51
C ALA A 12 16.50 -12.81 0.54
N ILE A 13 16.28 -11.52 0.82
CA ILE A 13 16.91 -10.43 0.06
C ILE A 13 18.43 -10.51 0.18
N ASP A 14 18.96 -10.66 1.40
CA ASP A 14 20.41 -10.75 1.63
C ASP A 14 21.06 -11.94 0.88
N ARG A 15 20.35 -13.07 0.80
CA ARG A 15 20.77 -14.25 0.02
C ARG A 15 20.83 -13.96 -1.48
N GLU A 16 19.80 -13.33 -2.04
CA GLU A 16 19.78 -12.99 -3.47
C GLU A 16 20.89 -11.98 -3.84
N LEU A 17 21.25 -11.09 -2.90
CA LEU A 17 22.33 -10.12 -3.06
C LEU A 17 23.74 -10.74 -3.01
N ALA A 18 23.92 -11.88 -2.32
CA ALA A 18 25.23 -12.53 -2.21
C ALA A 18 25.81 -12.94 -3.58
N GLY A 19 24.95 -13.17 -4.57
CA GLY A 19 25.33 -13.52 -5.95
C GLY A 19 25.31 -12.36 -6.95
N ALA A 20 25.13 -11.11 -6.52
CA ALA A 20 24.93 -9.96 -7.42
C ALA A 20 26.00 -8.86 -7.26
N SER A 21 26.37 -8.21 -8.37
CA SER A 21 27.21 -7.01 -8.34
C SER A 21 26.43 -5.83 -7.75
N ARG A 22 26.89 -5.31 -6.62
CA ARG A 22 26.28 -4.13 -5.96
C ARG A 22 26.29 -2.88 -6.82
N ARG A 23 27.32 -2.70 -7.67
CA ARG A 23 27.43 -1.56 -8.59
C ARG A 23 26.34 -1.62 -9.66
N ASP A 24 26.19 -2.79 -10.27
CA ASP A 24 25.22 -3.01 -11.36
C ASP A 24 23.78 -2.85 -10.84
N LEU A 25 23.51 -3.25 -9.59
CA LEU A 25 22.21 -3.05 -8.94
C LEU A 25 21.87 -1.57 -8.75
N ALA A 26 22.84 -0.72 -8.41
CA ALA A 26 22.61 0.73 -8.29
C ALA A 26 22.30 1.37 -9.65
N GLU A 27 23.05 0.99 -10.70
CA GLU A 27 22.81 1.48 -12.07
C GLU A 27 21.42 1.05 -12.58
N ARG A 28 21.01 -0.20 -12.35
CA ARG A 28 19.67 -0.71 -12.68
C ARG A 28 18.56 -0.02 -11.88
N THR A 29 18.80 0.26 -10.60
CA THR A 29 17.86 1.00 -9.74
C THR A 29 17.65 2.41 -10.29
N ALA A 30 18.71 3.09 -10.71
CA ALA A 30 18.64 4.41 -11.32
C ALA A 30 17.87 4.37 -12.66
N ALA A 31 18.14 3.39 -13.52
CA ALA A 31 17.43 3.20 -14.79
C ALA A 31 15.93 2.95 -14.59
N THR A 32 15.58 2.10 -13.63
CA THR A 32 14.19 1.81 -13.25
C THR A 32 13.50 3.08 -12.76
N THR A 33 14.12 3.80 -11.82
CA THR A 33 13.59 5.06 -11.28
C THR A 33 13.36 6.11 -12.38
N ALA A 34 14.30 6.24 -13.32
CA ALA A 34 14.17 7.15 -14.46
C ALA A 34 13.01 6.77 -15.39
N ALA A 35 12.80 5.47 -15.64
CA ALA A 35 11.67 4.99 -16.44
C ALA A 35 10.31 5.29 -15.77
N TYR A 36 10.19 5.03 -14.46
CA TYR A 36 8.97 5.38 -13.70
C TYR A 36 8.69 6.89 -13.73
N ARG A 37 9.72 7.73 -13.56
CA ARG A 37 9.56 9.19 -13.67
C ARG A 37 9.14 9.64 -15.08
N ALA A 38 9.51 8.89 -16.10
CA ALA A 38 9.08 9.11 -17.49
C ALA A 38 7.71 8.50 -17.81
N GLY A 39 7.00 7.95 -16.82
CA GLY A 39 5.68 7.33 -17.01
C GLY A 39 5.71 6.00 -17.76
N ARG A 40 6.88 5.34 -17.84
CA ARG A 40 7.00 4.01 -18.43
C ARG A 40 6.80 2.97 -17.34
N GLY A 41 5.96 1.97 -17.64
CA GLY A 41 5.68 0.88 -16.72
C GLY A 41 6.87 -0.07 -16.50
N SER A 42 6.76 -0.86 -15.44
CA SER A 42 7.68 -1.91 -15.01
C SER A 42 8.07 -2.88 -16.14
N SER A 43 7.14 -3.24 -17.01
CA SER A 43 7.37 -4.15 -18.15
C SER A 43 8.42 -3.64 -19.15
N ALA A 44 8.66 -2.33 -19.21
CA ALA A 44 9.65 -1.73 -20.10
C ALA A 44 11.09 -1.85 -19.57
N VAL A 45 11.26 -1.99 -18.24
CA VAL A 45 12.56 -1.92 -17.55
C VAL A 45 12.95 -3.20 -16.84
N ILE A 46 11.99 -4.02 -16.41
CA ILE A 46 12.26 -5.26 -15.68
C ILE A 46 12.30 -6.43 -16.68
N LYS A 47 13.51 -6.73 -17.19
CA LYS A 47 13.69 -7.72 -18.27
C LYS A 47 14.27 -9.04 -17.81
N GLY A 48 14.88 -9.07 -16.62
CA GLY A 48 15.46 -10.29 -16.07
C GLY A 48 15.61 -10.26 -14.55
N ARG A 49 16.25 -11.30 -14.01
CA ARG A 49 16.43 -11.52 -12.57
C ARG A 49 17.04 -10.30 -11.87
N ASP A 50 18.11 -9.73 -12.41
CA ASP A 50 18.85 -8.66 -11.73
C ASP A 50 18.07 -7.33 -11.71
N ASP A 51 17.21 -7.09 -12.71
CA ASP A 51 16.30 -5.93 -12.69
C ASP A 51 15.23 -6.11 -11.62
N ALA A 52 14.65 -7.32 -11.52
CA ALA A 52 13.69 -7.65 -10.47
C ALA A 52 14.32 -7.56 -9.07
N LEU A 53 15.58 -7.98 -8.91
CA LEU A 53 16.31 -7.86 -7.65
C LEU A 53 16.61 -6.39 -7.31
N ALA A 54 17.03 -5.58 -8.29
CA ALA A 54 17.23 -4.14 -8.09
C ALA A 54 15.93 -3.45 -7.67
N TYR A 55 14.81 -3.78 -8.32
CA TYR A 55 13.49 -3.29 -7.92
C TYR A 55 13.13 -3.75 -6.50
N ALA A 56 13.31 -5.04 -6.19
CA ALA A 56 13.01 -5.57 -4.87
C ALA A 56 13.81 -4.86 -3.78
N LEU A 57 15.12 -4.62 -3.99
CA LEU A 57 15.96 -3.89 -3.06
C LEU A 57 15.51 -2.44 -2.86
N ALA A 58 15.08 -1.76 -3.92
CA ALA A 58 14.83 -0.31 -3.90
C ALA A 58 13.37 0.09 -3.58
N ARG A 59 12.40 -0.77 -3.87
CA ARG A 59 10.96 -0.47 -3.74
C ARG A 59 10.19 -1.44 -2.84
N LEU A 60 10.57 -2.73 -2.77
CA LEU A 60 9.83 -3.70 -1.95
C LEU A 60 9.68 -3.25 -0.50
N PRO A 61 10.73 -2.74 0.20
CA PRO A 61 10.57 -2.29 1.58
C PRO A 61 9.48 -1.22 1.74
N ALA A 62 9.47 -0.24 0.83
CA ALA A 62 8.50 0.85 0.82
C ALA A 62 7.07 0.34 0.56
N THR A 63 6.91 -0.52 -0.45
CA THR A 63 5.59 -1.08 -0.78
C THR A 63 5.07 -2.02 0.31
N TYR A 64 5.96 -2.77 0.97
CA TYR A 64 5.63 -3.60 2.14
C TYR A 64 5.13 -2.73 3.29
N ALA A 65 5.87 -1.67 3.65
CA ALA A 65 5.48 -0.80 4.77
C ALA A 65 4.17 -0.05 4.52
N ALA A 66 3.91 0.37 3.28
CA ALA A 66 2.64 0.95 2.88
C ALA A 66 1.50 -0.07 3.05
N CYS A 67 1.67 -1.31 2.56
CA CYS A 67 0.66 -2.36 2.73
C CYS A 67 0.43 -2.71 4.21
N ALA A 68 1.50 -2.87 5.00
CA ALA A 68 1.41 -3.13 6.44
C ALA A 68 0.61 -2.03 7.16
N SER A 69 0.86 -0.75 6.83
CA SER A 69 0.11 0.38 7.41
C SER A 69 -1.37 0.35 7.02
N VAL A 70 -1.69 -0.06 5.79
CA VAL A 70 -3.07 -0.20 5.32
C VAL A 70 -3.76 -1.40 6.00
N PHE A 71 -3.05 -2.50 6.23
CA PHE A 71 -3.59 -3.68 6.89
C PHE A 71 -3.77 -3.48 8.39
N ASP A 72 -2.90 -2.71 9.04
CA ASP A 72 -3.10 -2.27 10.43
C ASP A 72 -4.43 -1.48 10.55
N GLU A 73 -4.70 -0.55 9.63
CA GLU A 73 -5.99 0.15 9.58
C GLU A 73 -7.16 -0.81 9.32
N ALA A 74 -6.99 -1.82 8.46
CA ALA A 74 -8.03 -2.82 8.22
C ALA A 74 -8.34 -3.64 9.49
N LEU A 75 -7.32 -4.05 10.25
CA LEU A 75 -7.46 -4.77 11.52
C LEU A 75 -8.16 -3.91 12.59
N ASP A 76 -7.80 -2.63 12.69
CA ASP A 76 -8.42 -1.71 13.64
C ASP A 76 -9.89 -1.47 13.30
N ARG A 77 -10.19 -1.25 12.00
CA ARG A 77 -11.53 -0.89 11.55
C ARG A 77 -12.44 -2.09 11.36
N ALA A 78 -11.93 -3.28 11.08
CA ALA A 78 -12.72 -4.49 10.91
C ALA A 78 -12.07 -5.66 11.68
N PRO A 79 -12.06 -5.61 13.04
CA PRO A 79 -11.33 -6.59 13.86
C PRO A 79 -11.86 -8.03 13.76
N GLY A 80 -13.08 -8.21 13.26
CA GLY A 80 -13.65 -9.53 12.98
C GLY A 80 -13.28 -10.10 11.61
N PHE A 81 -12.64 -9.32 10.73
CA PHE A 81 -12.24 -9.77 9.40
C PHE A 81 -10.97 -10.62 9.47
N ALA A 82 -11.11 -11.91 9.16
CA ALA A 82 -10.03 -12.89 9.16
C ALA A 82 -10.01 -13.64 7.81
N PRO A 83 -9.41 -13.06 6.76
CA PRO A 83 -9.38 -13.68 5.43
C PRO A 83 -8.60 -15.01 5.50
N ALA A 84 -9.12 -16.03 4.83
CA ALA A 84 -8.41 -17.30 4.61
C ALA A 84 -7.64 -17.29 3.29
N THR A 85 -8.09 -16.46 2.35
CA THR A 85 -7.63 -16.44 0.97
C THR A 85 -7.26 -15.03 0.51
N LEU A 86 -6.14 -14.91 -0.21
CA LEU A 86 -5.64 -13.66 -0.79
C LEU A 86 -5.43 -13.81 -2.29
N LEU A 87 -5.92 -12.84 -3.06
CA LEU A 87 -5.45 -12.53 -4.41
C LEU A 87 -4.57 -11.27 -4.36
N ASP A 88 -3.28 -11.42 -4.65
CA ASP A 88 -2.34 -10.30 -4.81
C ASP A 88 -2.21 -9.99 -6.30
N ALA A 89 -2.97 -9.00 -6.75
CA ALA A 89 -3.18 -8.65 -8.15
C ALA A 89 -2.20 -7.54 -8.59
N GLY A 90 -1.27 -7.89 -9.47
CA GLY A 90 -0.08 -7.09 -9.75
C GLY A 90 0.95 -7.20 -8.64
N CYS A 91 1.19 -8.42 -8.15
CA CYS A 91 1.95 -8.65 -6.91
C CYS A 91 3.43 -8.22 -6.97
N GLY A 92 3.99 -8.05 -8.17
CA GLY A 92 5.42 -7.81 -8.35
C GLY A 92 6.25 -8.87 -7.60
N PRO A 93 7.24 -8.47 -6.78
CA PRO A 93 8.06 -9.41 -6.01
C PRO A 93 7.38 -9.93 -4.73
N GLY A 94 6.07 -9.72 -4.55
CA GLY A 94 5.26 -10.33 -3.48
C GLY A 94 5.27 -9.59 -2.13
N GLY A 95 5.77 -8.35 -2.07
CA GLY A 95 5.86 -7.58 -0.82
C GLY A 95 4.51 -7.37 -0.12
N GLY A 96 3.43 -7.22 -0.89
CA GLY A 96 2.06 -7.10 -0.36
C GLY A 96 1.60 -8.38 0.36
N SER A 97 1.83 -9.55 -0.26
CA SER A 97 1.55 -10.85 0.34
C SER A 97 2.29 -11.12 1.65
N TRP A 98 3.54 -10.66 1.78
CA TRP A 98 4.27 -10.73 3.05
C TRP A 98 3.60 -9.90 4.14
N ALA A 99 3.21 -8.66 3.83
CA ALA A 99 2.51 -7.79 4.79
C ALA A 99 1.16 -8.38 5.20
N ALA A 100 0.42 -8.97 4.24
CA ALA A 100 -0.87 -9.61 4.51
C ALA A 100 -0.72 -10.82 5.43
N ALA A 101 0.32 -11.65 5.22
CA ALA A 101 0.57 -12.83 6.06
C ALA A 101 0.98 -12.48 7.50
N GLU A 102 1.66 -11.36 7.72
CA GLU A 102 1.95 -10.84 9.07
C GLU A 102 0.67 -10.30 9.75
N ALA A 103 -0.18 -9.61 8.99
CA ALA A 103 -1.44 -9.05 9.50
C ALA A 103 -2.49 -10.12 9.83
N TRP A 104 -2.59 -11.17 9.00
CA TRP A 104 -3.61 -12.20 9.13
C TRP A 104 -3.00 -13.61 9.13
N PRO A 105 -2.73 -14.17 10.32
CA PRO A 105 -2.31 -15.57 10.47
C PRO A 105 -3.34 -16.60 9.96
N SER A 106 -4.59 -16.18 9.74
CA SER A 106 -5.66 -17.00 9.15
C SER A 106 -5.45 -17.32 7.67
N LEU A 107 -4.61 -16.54 6.97
CA LEU A 107 -4.32 -16.76 5.56
C LEU A 107 -3.66 -18.12 5.37
N ASN A 108 -4.24 -18.93 4.48
CA ASN A 108 -3.73 -20.25 4.13
C ASN A 108 -3.57 -20.46 2.63
N ARG A 109 -4.21 -19.63 1.80
CA ARG A 109 -4.07 -19.68 0.34
C ARG A 109 -3.80 -18.29 -0.23
N ILE A 110 -2.73 -18.18 -1.00
CA ILE A 110 -2.36 -16.94 -1.71
C ILE A 110 -2.26 -17.24 -3.21
N VAL A 111 -2.80 -16.34 -4.03
CA VAL A 111 -2.62 -16.31 -5.48
C VAL A 111 -1.83 -15.07 -5.85
N TRP A 112 -0.65 -15.26 -6.43
CA TRP A 112 0.14 -14.20 -7.05
C TRP A 112 -0.27 -14.07 -8.51
N PHE A 113 -0.79 -12.91 -8.88
CA PHE A 113 -1.15 -12.59 -10.25
C PHE A 113 -0.26 -11.46 -10.78
N ASP A 114 0.55 -11.71 -11.80
CA ASP A 114 1.38 -10.67 -12.44
C ASP A 114 1.72 -11.04 -13.90
N ALA A 115 1.95 -10.06 -14.76
CA ALA A 115 2.37 -10.30 -16.15
C ALA A 115 3.88 -10.64 -16.26
N SER A 116 4.68 -10.15 -15.31
CA SER A 116 6.13 -10.19 -15.30
C SER A 116 6.64 -11.52 -14.71
N ALA A 117 7.14 -12.41 -15.58
CA ALA A 117 7.83 -13.62 -15.14
C ALA A 117 9.04 -13.31 -14.23
N PRO A 118 9.91 -12.32 -14.50
CA PRO A 118 10.99 -11.97 -13.59
C PRO A 118 10.54 -11.60 -12.17
N PHE A 119 9.40 -10.92 -12.03
CA PHE A 119 8.85 -10.61 -10.71
C PHE A 119 8.28 -11.83 -10.01
N LEU A 120 7.52 -12.66 -10.72
CA LEU A 120 6.98 -13.90 -10.14
C LEU A 120 8.09 -14.87 -9.70
N ASP A 121 9.17 -14.97 -10.48
CA ASP A 121 10.32 -15.79 -10.11
C ASP A 121 11.08 -15.19 -8.92
N MET A 122 11.20 -13.86 -8.83
CA MET A 122 11.76 -13.19 -7.66
C MET A 122 10.88 -13.40 -6.42
N ALA A 123 9.56 -13.30 -6.53
CA ALA A 123 8.62 -13.54 -5.43
C ALA A 123 8.79 -14.95 -4.84
N LYS A 124 8.88 -15.97 -5.71
CA LYS A 124 9.15 -17.36 -5.27
C LYS A 124 10.45 -17.50 -4.50
N ARG A 125 11.54 -16.91 -4.99
CA ARG A 125 12.86 -16.95 -4.34
C ARG A 125 12.84 -16.26 -2.97
N LEU A 126 12.20 -15.10 -2.91
CA LEU A 126 12.05 -14.36 -1.66
C LEU A 126 11.21 -15.16 -0.65
N ALA A 127 10.26 -15.96 -1.11
CA ALA A 127 9.33 -16.70 -0.26
C ALA A 127 9.85 -18.02 0.35
N GLU A 128 11.10 -18.43 0.06
CA GLU A 128 11.67 -19.70 0.58
C GLU A 128 11.60 -19.80 2.12
N ASP A 129 11.84 -18.68 2.81
CA ASP A 129 11.84 -18.57 4.28
C ASP A 129 10.56 -17.90 4.82
N ALA A 130 9.48 -17.89 4.03
CA ALA A 130 8.23 -17.22 4.39
C ALA A 130 7.28 -18.10 5.22
N PRO A 131 6.27 -17.49 5.86
CA PRO A 131 5.12 -18.22 6.38
C PRO A 131 4.52 -19.16 5.31
N ALA A 132 3.91 -20.26 5.76
CA ALA A 132 3.45 -21.34 4.89
C ALA A 132 2.54 -20.86 3.74
N ALA A 133 1.66 -19.89 4.00
CA ALA A 133 0.76 -19.34 2.99
C ALA A 133 1.49 -18.60 1.85
N VAL A 134 2.55 -17.83 2.18
CA VAL A 134 3.36 -17.08 1.21
C VAL A 134 4.26 -18.04 0.43
N ARG A 135 4.92 -18.97 1.13
CA ARG A 135 5.78 -19.98 0.51
C ARG A 135 5.00 -20.92 -0.42
N GLY A 136 3.76 -21.24 -0.06
CA GLY A 136 2.84 -22.07 -0.84
C GLY A 136 1.99 -21.31 -1.86
N ALA A 137 2.28 -20.03 -2.12
CA ALA A 137 1.49 -19.22 -3.02
C ALA A 137 1.47 -19.82 -4.44
N SER A 138 0.26 -19.90 -5.01
CA SER A 138 0.08 -20.29 -6.40
C SER A 138 0.38 -19.11 -7.32
N VAL A 139 0.94 -19.39 -8.49
CA VAL A 139 1.34 -18.36 -9.46
C VAL A 139 0.44 -18.40 -10.68
N GLN A 140 -0.15 -17.25 -11.00
CA GLN A 140 -0.95 -17.01 -12.19
C GLN A 140 -0.30 -15.90 -13.01
N ARG A 141 0.29 -16.25 -14.14
CA ARG A 141 0.85 -15.25 -15.05
C ARG A 141 -0.24 -14.74 -15.98
N GLY A 142 -0.48 -13.44 -16.00
CA GLY A 142 -1.53 -12.86 -16.85
C GLY A 142 -1.50 -11.34 -16.91
N ASP A 143 -2.21 -10.80 -17.90
CA ASP A 143 -2.46 -9.36 -17.98
C ASP A 143 -3.57 -8.98 -16.99
N LEU A 144 -3.28 -8.03 -16.10
CA LEU A 144 -4.22 -7.52 -15.11
C LEU A 144 -5.47 -6.96 -15.80
N THR A 145 -5.33 -6.39 -17.00
CA THR A 145 -6.45 -5.89 -17.79
C THR A 145 -7.30 -6.99 -18.42
N ALA A 146 -6.89 -8.26 -18.42
CA ALA A 146 -7.62 -9.37 -19.02
C ALA A 146 -8.27 -10.33 -18.01
N GLY A 147 -7.65 -10.56 -16.85
CA GLY A 147 -8.10 -11.64 -15.94
C GLY A 147 -7.99 -13.02 -16.63
N PRO A 148 -8.70 -14.06 -16.17
CA PRO A 148 -9.62 -14.09 -15.03
C PRO A 148 -8.88 -14.00 -13.68
N PHE A 149 -9.62 -13.65 -12.64
CA PHE A 149 -9.12 -13.60 -11.27
C PHE A 149 -9.73 -14.71 -10.42
N ALA A 150 -8.95 -15.29 -9.53
CA ALA A 150 -9.46 -16.20 -8.52
C ALA A 150 -10.29 -15.43 -7.47
N GLN A 151 -11.39 -16.00 -7.01
CA GLN A 151 -12.14 -15.47 -5.88
C GLN A 151 -11.30 -15.54 -4.59
N ALA A 152 -11.33 -14.47 -3.79
CA ALA A 152 -10.60 -14.37 -2.54
C ALA A 152 -11.31 -13.48 -1.51
N ASP A 153 -11.13 -13.79 -0.22
CA ASP A 153 -11.64 -12.99 0.90
C ASP A 153 -10.97 -11.61 0.94
N LEU A 154 -9.67 -11.56 0.65
CA LEU A 154 -8.88 -10.35 0.51
C LEU A 154 -8.37 -10.24 -0.93
N VAL A 155 -8.63 -9.12 -1.58
CA VAL A 155 -8.02 -8.77 -2.86
C VAL A 155 -7.13 -7.55 -2.64
N LEU A 156 -5.88 -7.63 -3.09
CA LEU A 156 -4.91 -6.55 -3.02
C LEU A 156 -4.50 -6.11 -4.42
N ALA A 157 -4.49 -4.81 -4.68
CA ALA A 157 -3.73 -4.23 -5.79
C ALA A 157 -2.86 -3.09 -5.26
N SER A 158 -1.55 -3.33 -5.18
CA SER A 158 -0.58 -2.43 -4.56
C SER A 158 0.39 -1.88 -5.60
N TYR A 159 0.34 -0.57 -5.84
CA TYR A 159 1.10 0.16 -6.86
C TYR A 159 0.88 -0.37 -8.29
N ALA A 160 -0.21 -1.10 -8.51
CA ALA A 160 -0.52 -1.76 -9.77
C ALA A 160 -1.39 -0.91 -10.70
N LEU A 161 -2.32 -0.08 -10.19
CA LEU A 161 -3.18 0.74 -11.06
C LEU A 161 -2.40 1.83 -11.79
N ALA A 162 -1.30 2.30 -11.19
CA ALA A 162 -0.33 3.20 -11.82
C ALA A 162 0.23 2.66 -13.16
N GLU A 163 0.27 1.33 -13.32
CA GLU A 163 0.79 0.64 -14.50
C GLU A 163 -0.27 0.42 -15.58
N ILE A 164 -1.54 0.71 -15.26
CA ILE A 164 -2.68 0.46 -16.14
C ILE A 164 -3.07 1.75 -16.85
N ALA A 165 -3.32 1.64 -18.15
CA ALA A 165 -3.79 2.76 -18.96
C ALA A 165 -5.05 3.38 -18.32
N PRO A 166 -5.18 4.72 -18.23
CA PRO A 166 -6.29 5.37 -17.53
C PRO A 166 -7.68 4.86 -17.95
N ALA A 167 -7.88 4.61 -19.25
CA ALA A 167 -9.15 4.13 -19.79
C ALA A 167 -9.54 2.70 -19.31
N ALA A 168 -8.58 1.89 -18.85
CA ALA A 168 -8.82 0.51 -18.41
C ALA A 168 -8.94 0.37 -16.88
N GLN A 169 -8.61 1.42 -16.11
CA GLN A 169 -8.53 1.34 -14.64
C GLN A 169 -9.88 1.05 -13.99
N ALA A 170 -10.96 1.71 -14.40
CA ALA A 170 -12.30 1.48 -13.82
C ALA A 170 -12.79 0.05 -14.07
N ALA A 171 -12.62 -0.47 -15.29
CA ALA A 171 -12.98 -1.85 -15.63
C ALA A 171 -12.15 -2.89 -14.86
N LEU A 172 -10.86 -2.60 -14.60
CA LEU A 172 -10.04 -3.43 -13.74
C LEU A 172 -10.55 -3.41 -12.29
N VAL A 173 -10.80 -2.24 -11.71
CA VAL A 173 -11.32 -2.10 -10.34
C VAL A 173 -12.63 -2.89 -10.18
N GLY A 174 -13.54 -2.79 -11.15
CA GLY A 174 -14.78 -3.58 -11.16
C GLY A 174 -14.53 -5.10 -11.12
N ARG A 175 -13.58 -5.62 -11.91
CA ARG A 175 -13.27 -7.06 -11.90
C ARG A 175 -12.52 -7.53 -10.65
N LEU A 176 -11.67 -6.69 -10.08
CA LEU A 176 -11.04 -6.98 -8.77
C LEU A 176 -12.11 -6.99 -7.67
N TRP A 177 -13.10 -6.11 -7.76
CA TRP A 177 -14.26 -6.12 -6.89
C TRP A 177 -15.08 -7.39 -7.08
N ASP A 178 -15.38 -7.81 -8.30
CA ASP A 178 -16.10 -9.05 -8.59
C ASP A 178 -15.37 -10.31 -8.07
N ALA A 179 -14.04 -10.26 -7.94
CA ALA A 179 -13.20 -11.33 -7.40
C ALA A 179 -13.03 -11.29 -5.87
N CYS A 180 -13.67 -10.33 -5.19
CA CYS A 180 -13.51 -10.11 -3.76
C CYS A 180 -14.75 -10.56 -2.98
N ASP A 181 -14.57 -11.45 -2.00
CA ASP A 181 -15.64 -11.92 -1.10
C ASP A 181 -15.68 -11.14 0.23
N GLY A 182 -14.63 -10.39 0.56
CA GLY A 182 -14.50 -9.63 1.81
C GLY A 182 -14.03 -8.20 1.59
N VAL A 183 -12.72 -7.97 1.61
CA VAL A 183 -12.10 -6.64 1.52
C VAL A 183 -11.23 -6.51 0.27
N LEU A 184 -11.41 -5.41 -0.46
CA LEU A 184 -10.54 -4.97 -1.54
C LEU A 184 -9.65 -3.82 -1.02
N ALA A 185 -8.34 -4.06 -1.02
CA ALA A 185 -7.32 -3.10 -0.65
C ALA A 185 -6.62 -2.56 -1.91
N LEU A 186 -6.68 -1.25 -2.10
CA LEU A 186 -5.97 -0.54 -3.17
C LEU A 186 -4.91 0.35 -2.53
N VAL A 187 -3.67 0.29 -3.03
CA VAL A 187 -2.57 1.15 -2.58
C VAL A 187 -1.89 1.75 -3.81
N GLU A 188 -1.63 3.05 -3.80
CA GLU A 188 -1.04 3.79 -4.91
C GLU A 188 0.01 4.79 -4.38
N PRO A 189 0.94 5.29 -5.24
CA PRO A 189 1.85 6.36 -4.84
C PRO A 189 1.09 7.56 -4.29
N GLY A 190 1.56 8.14 -3.18
CA GLY A 190 0.97 9.30 -2.50
C GLY A 190 1.19 10.63 -3.22
N THR A 191 1.01 10.61 -4.53
CA THR A 191 1.10 11.73 -5.47
C THR A 191 -0.31 12.19 -5.86
N PRO A 192 -0.48 13.40 -6.43
CA PRO A 192 -1.78 13.83 -6.95
C PRO A 192 -2.40 12.83 -7.96
N ALA A 193 -1.58 12.20 -8.81
CA ALA A 193 -2.05 11.21 -9.76
C ALA A 193 -2.50 9.90 -9.10
N GLY A 194 -1.79 9.43 -8.08
CA GLY A 194 -2.21 8.24 -7.32
C GLY A 194 -3.46 8.49 -6.49
N TYR A 195 -3.58 9.67 -5.89
CA TYR A 195 -4.82 10.11 -5.24
C TYR A 195 -6.01 10.14 -6.21
N ALA A 196 -5.83 10.69 -7.42
CA ALA A 196 -6.89 10.71 -8.43
C ALA A 196 -7.35 9.30 -8.83
N ARG A 197 -6.42 8.34 -8.94
CA ARG A 197 -6.75 6.93 -9.20
C ARG A 197 -7.55 6.31 -8.05
N ILE A 198 -7.13 6.54 -6.81
CA ILE A 198 -7.85 6.08 -5.62
C ILE A 198 -9.24 6.69 -5.54
N LEU A 199 -9.40 7.98 -5.84
CA LEU A 199 -10.70 8.65 -5.83
C LEU A 199 -11.64 8.08 -6.91
N ALA A 200 -11.15 7.87 -8.13
CA ALA A 200 -11.95 7.25 -9.19
C ALA A 200 -12.34 5.79 -8.87
N ALA A 201 -11.42 5.03 -8.27
CA ALA A 201 -11.70 3.68 -7.80
C ALA A 201 -12.76 3.67 -6.69
N ARG A 202 -12.68 4.62 -5.74
CA ARG A 202 -13.68 4.80 -4.69
C ARG A 202 -15.07 5.03 -5.26
N ASP A 203 -15.21 5.96 -6.21
CA ASP A 203 -16.51 6.25 -6.81
C ASP A 203 -17.08 5.04 -7.56
N THR A 204 -16.20 4.29 -8.26
CA THR A 204 -16.58 3.03 -8.92
C THR A 204 -17.09 1.99 -7.91
N LEU A 205 -16.41 1.83 -6.78
CA LEU A 205 -16.74 0.83 -5.76
C LEU A 205 -18.00 1.18 -4.99
N ILE A 206 -18.21 2.45 -4.64
CA ILE A 206 -19.46 2.93 -4.02
C ILE A 206 -20.64 2.67 -4.96
N ALA A 207 -20.50 2.99 -6.26
CA ALA A 207 -21.55 2.72 -7.25
C ALA A 207 -21.85 1.21 -7.38
N ALA A 208 -20.86 0.34 -7.09
CA ALA A 208 -21.00 -1.11 -7.07
C ALA A 208 -21.43 -1.66 -5.69
N GLY A 209 -21.86 -0.81 -4.76
CA GLY A 209 -22.41 -1.19 -3.45
C GLY A 209 -21.37 -1.56 -2.39
N ALA A 210 -20.10 -1.16 -2.58
CA ALA A 210 -19.08 -1.34 -1.57
C ALA A 210 -19.26 -0.37 -0.39
N GLY A 211 -19.07 -0.87 0.83
CA GLY A 211 -18.90 -0.01 2.01
C GLY A 211 -17.45 0.45 2.12
N ILE A 212 -17.22 1.73 2.40
CA ILE A 212 -15.86 2.27 2.56
C ILE A 212 -15.39 2.14 4.01
N VAL A 213 -14.41 1.26 4.23
CA VAL A 213 -13.81 1.05 5.56
C VAL A 213 -12.86 2.19 5.87
N ALA A 214 -11.94 2.51 4.97
CA ALA A 214 -10.93 3.55 5.18
C ALA A 214 -10.34 4.00 3.82
N PRO A 215 -9.67 5.16 3.75
CA PRO A 215 -9.46 6.15 4.81
C PRO A 215 -10.64 7.11 5.00
N CYS A 216 -11.56 7.18 4.04
CA CYS A 216 -12.63 8.17 4.02
C CYS A 216 -13.64 7.91 5.15
N PRO A 217 -14.05 8.95 5.91
CA PRO A 217 -15.04 8.81 6.97
C PRO A 217 -16.49 8.92 6.50
N HIS A 218 -16.69 9.03 5.19
CA HIS A 218 -17.99 9.18 4.56
C HIS A 218 -17.94 8.65 3.12
N GLU A 219 -19.11 8.45 2.54
CA GLU A 219 -19.30 8.00 1.15
C GLU A 219 -19.77 9.12 0.22
N ALA A 220 -20.06 10.33 0.75
CA ALA A 220 -20.30 11.52 -0.06
C ALA A 220 -19.09 11.89 -0.93
N ALA A 221 -19.28 12.75 -1.93
CA ALA A 221 -18.21 13.26 -2.78
C ALA A 221 -17.03 13.79 -1.94
N CYS A 222 -15.80 13.49 -2.36
CA CYS A 222 -14.61 13.92 -1.61
C CYS A 222 -14.53 15.45 -1.56
N PRO A 223 -14.41 16.07 -0.37
CA PRO A 223 -14.42 17.53 -0.24
C PRO A 223 -13.05 18.17 -0.57
N LEU A 224 -12.01 17.36 -0.78
CA LEU A 224 -10.68 17.85 -1.17
C LEU A 224 -10.64 18.23 -2.66
N ASN A 225 -10.19 19.44 -2.92
CA ASN A 225 -10.04 19.98 -4.27
C ASN A 225 -8.57 20.31 -4.55
N ALA A 226 -8.19 20.33 -5.83
CA ALA A 226 -6.87 20.74 -6.27
C ALA A 226 -6.54 22.17 -5.76
N PRO A 227 -5.26 22.45 -5.38
CA PRO A 227 -4.08 21.60 -5.56
C PRO A 227 -3.86 20.56 -4.45
N ASP A 228 -4.81 20.39 -3.52
CA ASP A 228 -4.65 19.46 -2.41
C ASP A 228 -5.02 18.01 -2.78
N TRP A 229 -4.44 17.04 -2.07
CA TRP A 229 -4.73 15.62 -2.28
C TRP A 229 -4.57 14.81 -0.99
N CYS A 230 -5.45 13.82 -0.80
CA CYS A 230 -5.36 12.92 0.34
C CYS A 230 -4.25 11.90 0.11
N HIS A 231 -3.27 11.88 1.01
CA HIS A 231 -2.22 10.88 1.04
C HIS A 231 -1.74 10.70 2.48
N PHE A 232 -0.89 9.70 2.67
CA PHE A 232 -0.34 9.26 3.95
C PHE A 232 1.16 9.06 3.80
N SER A 233 1.84 8.91 4.92
CA SER A 233 3.29 8.69 4.95
C SER A 233 3.63 7.66 6.00
N VAL A 234 4.41 6.66 5.61
CA VAL A 234 4.99 5.69 6.54
C VAL A 234 6.51 5.83 6.50
N ARG A 235 7.11 5.94 7.69
CA ARG A 235 8.56 5.89 7.85
C ARG A 235 9.00 4.44 7.97
N LEU A 236 10.11 4.10 7.35
CA LEU A 236 10.72 2.77 7.47
C LEU A 236 12.26 2.82 7.40
N PRO A 237 12.96 1.82 7.97
CA PRO A 237 14.42 1.80 7.95
C PRO A 237 14.96 1.42 6.58
N ARG A 238 16.11 1.99 6.21
CA ARG A 238 16.91 1.58 5.05
C ARG A 238 18.06 0.68 5.51
N SER A 239 18.14 -0.52 4.93
CA SER A 239 19.35 -1.35 5.06
C SER A 239 20.56 -0.66 4.41
N ARG A 240 21.76 -1.14 4.71
CA ARG A 240 22.99 -0.64 4.07
C ARG A 240 22.95 -0.82 2.56
N ASP A 241 22.54 -1.99 2.07
CA ASP A 241 22.47 -2.28 0.65
C ASP A 241 21.36 -1.47 -0.05
N HIS A 242 20.23 -1.20 0.63
CA HIS A 242 19.21 -0.28 0.14
C HIS A 242 19.76 1.15 0.00
N ARG A 243 20.53 1.64 0.99
CA ARG A 243 21.18 2.95 0.90
C ARG A 243 22.15 3.04 -0.29
N LEU A 244 22.98 2.01 -0.48
CA LEU A 244 23.91 1.95 -1.60
C LEU A 244 23.19 1.96 -2.95
N ALA A 245 22.13 1.15 -3.10
CA ALA A 245 21.37 1.06 -4.34
C ALA A 245 20.66 2.37 -4.73
N LYS A 246 20.24 3.17 -3.75
CA LYS A 246 19.55 4.45 -3.98
C LYS A 246 20.47 5.67 -3.87
N GLY A 247 21.76 5.49 -3.61
CA GLY A 247 22.67 6.59 -3.33
C GLY A 247 22.21 7.46 -2.15
N ALA A 248 21.59 6.83 -1.14
CA ALA A 248 20.95 7.52 -0.02
C ALA A 248 21.86 7.60 1.20
N GLU A 249 21.93 8.78 1.83
CA GLU A 249 22.78 9.03 3.00
C GLU A 249 22.08 8.72 4.32
N VAL A 250 20.76 8.95 4.40
CA VAL A 250 19.98 8.77 5.63
C VAL A 250 19.51 7.31 5.81
N PRO A 251 19.46 6.79 7.05
CA PRO A 251 19.11 5.39 7.35
C PRO A 251 17.61 5.10 7.34
N PHE A 252 16.79 6.00 6.83
CA PHE A 252 15.34 5.84 6.74
C PHE A 252 14.81 6.41 5.42
N GLU A 253 13.58 6.08 5.08
CA GLU A 253 12.79 6.84 4.12
C GLU A 253 11.35 7.00 4.57
N ASP A 254 10.68 7.99 3.98
CA ASP A 254 9.26 8.23 4.18
C ASP A 254 8.57 7.88 2.85
N GLU A 255 7.89 6.74 2.80
CA GLU A 255 7.08 6.36 1.64
C GLU A 255 5.73 7.04 1.75
N LYS A 256 5.39 7.83 0.71
CA LYS A 256 4.08 8.45 0.58
C LYS A 256 3.17 7.56 -0.24
N PHE A 257 1.96 7.30 0.26
CA PHE A 257 0.97 6.46 -0.40
C PHE A 257 -0.43 7.04 -0.28
N ALA A 258 -1.31 6.68 -1.22
CA ALA A 258 -2.75 6.85 -1.12
C ALA A 258 -3.35 5.43 -1.10
N TYR A 259 -4.46 5.24 -0.39
CA TYR A 259 -5.06 3.91 -0.28
C TYR A 259 -6.58 3.98 -0.18
N LEU A 260 -7.21 2.83 -0.40
CA LEU A 260 -8.63 2.60 -0.16
C LEU A 260 -8.83 1.16 0.35
N LEU A 261 -9.67 1.03 1.38
CA LEU A 261 -10.22 -0.23 1.86
C LEU A 261 -11.72 -0.21 1.61
N ALA A 262 -12.16 -1.03 0.68
CA ALA A 262 -13.57 -1.23 0.34
C ALA A 262 -14.00 -2.63 0.78
N ALA A 263 -15.17 -2.76 1.40
CA ALA A 263 -15.61 -4.00 2.00
C ALA A 263 -17.00 -4.41 1.54
N ARG A 264 -17.19 -5.73 1.41
CA ARG A 264 -18.51 -6.33 1.16
C ARG A 264 -19.45 -6.06 2.33
N PRO A 265 -20.77 -6.00 2.10
CA PRO A 265 -21.74 -5.76 3.17
C PRO A 265 -21.68 -6.73 4.36
N ALA A 266 -21.17 -7.96 4.13
CA ALA A 266 -21.01 -8.96 5.18
C ALA A 266 -19.85 -8.67 6.14
N VAL A 267 -18.88 -7.84 5.75
CA VAL A 267 -17.76 -7.44 6.60
C VAL A 267 -18.22 -6.32 7.53
N THR A 268 -18.24 -6.60 8.82
CA THR A 268 -18.61 -5.60 9.84
C THR A 268 -17.43 -4.69 10.14
N ALA A 269 -17.51 -3.45 9.65
CA ALA A 269 -16.55 -2.40 9.95
C ALA A 269 -17.08 -1.46 11.07
N GLN A 270 -16.16 -0.98 11.90
CA GLN A 270 -16.40 0.07 12.88
C GLN A 270 -16.71 1.40 12.19
N ALA A 271 -17.51 2.22 12.87
CA ALA A 271 -17.86 3.56 12.42
C ALA A 271 -16.59 4.38 12.13
N ALA A 272 -16.62 5.12 11.03
CA ALA A 272 -15.48 5.88 10.61
C ALA A 272 -15.31 7.16 11.44
N MET A 273 -14.09 7.37 11.91
CA MET A 273 -13.70 8.57 12.67
C MET A 273 -13.11 9.60 11.72
N ALA A 274 -13.16 10.87 12.09
CA ALA A 274 -12.56 11.93 11.28
C ALA A 274 -11.06 11.66 11.08
N ARG A 275 -10.54 11.90 9.87
CA ARG A 275 -9.16 11.59 9.50
C ARG A 275 -8.30 12.84 9.50
N ILE A 276 -7.14 12.80 10.15
CA ILE A 276 -6.14 13.88 10.08
C ILE A 276 -5.48 13.86 8.69
N LEU A 277 -5.66 14.91 7.89
CA LEU A 277 -5.26 14.94 6.48
C LEU A 277 -3.85 15.48 6.23
N ALA A 278 -3.23 16.12 7.22
CA ALA A 278 -1.89 16.70 7.11
C ALA A 278 -1.20 16.73 8.47
N ARG A 279 0.13 16.95 8.45
CA ARG A 279 0.90 17.12 9.69
C ARG A 279 0.29 18.24 10.55
N PRO A 280 -0.04 17.97 11.83
CA PRO A 280 -0.59 18.98 12.72
C PRO A 280 0.35 20.19 12.84
N ARG A 281 -0.22 21.40 12.79
CA ARG A 281 0.55 22.64 12.88
C ARG A 281 0.62 23.07 14.34
N ALA A 282 1.72 22.71 14.99
CA ALA A 282 2.01 23.14 16.34
C ALA A 282 2.52 24.59 16.38
N GLY A 283 1.97 25.41 17.28
CA GLY A 283 2.40 26.78 17.52
C GLY A 283 2.38 27.15 19.00
N LYS A 284 2.83 28.37 19.32
CA LYS A 284 2.77 28.91 20.69
C LYS A 284 1.36 28.80 21.32
N PRO A 285 0.24 29.12 20.63
CA PRO A 285 -1.08 29.11 21.25
C PRO A 285 -1.71 27.71 21.36
N GLY A 286 -1.24 26.71 20.61
CA GLY A 286 -1.86 25.37 20.54
C GLY A 286 -1.48 24.62 19.27
N ILE A 287 -2.28 23.62 18.91
CA ILE A 287 -2.07 22.75 17.73
C ILE A 287 -3.31 22.83 16.84
N GLU A 288 -3.11 23.10 15.55
CA GLU A 288 -4.15 23.09 14.52
C GLU A 288 -4.11 21.80 13.71
N PHE A 289 -5.28 21.23 13.46
CA PHE A 289 -5.49 20.00 12.70
C PHE A 289 -6.42 20.29 11.52
N LYS A 290 -6.04 19.76 10.35
CA LYS A 290 -6.90 19.69 9.18
C LYS A 290 -7.49 18.28 9.10
N LEU A 291 -8.80 18.16 9.21
CA LEU A 291 -9.49 16.87 9.23
C LEU A 291 -10.46 16.73 8.05
N CYS A 292 -10.76 15.49 7.69
CA CYS A 292 -12.00 15.13 7.01
C CYS A 292 -12.89 14.40 8.02
N GLY A 293 -14.09 14.87 8.30
CA GLY A 293 -15.10 14.21 9.13
C GLY A 293 -16.30 13.76 8.30
N ALA A 294 -17.35 13.25 8.96
CA ALA A 294 -18.55 12.74 8.28
C ALA A 294 -19.24 13.78 7.38
N GLU A 295 -19.14 15.06 7.72
CA GLU A 295 -19.73 16.19 6.97
C GLU A 295 -18.72 16.90 6.04
N GLY A 296 -17.49 16.39 5.93
CA GLY A 296 -16.45 16.93 5.05
C GLY A 296 -15.29 17.59 5.80
N LEU A 297 -14.67 18.62 5.20
CA LEU A 297 -13.46 19.23 5.75
C LEU A 297 -13.75 20.06 6.99
N GLU A 298 -12.96 19.86 8.04
CA GLU A 298 -13.02 20.66 9.26
C GLU A 298 -11.62 21.05 9.75
N ALA A 299 -11.52 22.21 10.41
CA ALA A 299 -10.33 22.64 11.12
C ALA A 299 -10.59 22.53 12.63
N ARG A 300 -9.69 21.85 13.36
CA ARG A 300 -9.76 21.73 14.81
C ARG A 300 -8.54 22.37 15.44
N PHE A 301 -8.75 23.18 16.48
CA PHE A 301 -7.67 23.80 17.24
C PHE A 301 -7.71 23.34 18.70
N VAL A 302 -6.59 22.80 19.18
CA VAL A 302 -6.42 22.40 20.59
C VAL A 302 -5.51 23.39 21.28
N ALA A 303 -6.09 24.21 22.15
CA ALA A 303 -5.38 25.30 22.83
C ALA A 303 -4.39 24.76 23.89
N LYS A 304 -3.19 25.35 23.96
CA LYS A 304 -2.15 24.97 24.94
C LYS A 304 -2.58 25.15 26.40
N ARG A 305 -3.52 26.07 26.66
CA ARG A 305 -4.08 26.31 28.00
C ARG A 305 -4.91 25.14 28.52
N ASP A 306 -5.49 24.34 27.63
CA ASP A 306 -6.17 23.09 27.98
C ASP A 306 -5.12 21.97 28.07
N LYS A 307 -4.46 21.88 29.23
CA LYS A 307 -3.33 20.97 29.42
C LYS A 307 -3.70 19.50 29.12
N PRO A 308 -4.85 18.96 29.58
CA PRO A 308 -5.24 17.59 29.26
C PRO A 308 -5.46 17.33 27.76
N ALA A 309 -6.24 18.18 27.08
CA ALA A 309 -6.52 17.99 25.66
C ALA A 309 -5.24 18.18 24.82
N HIS A 310 -4.43 19.18 25.15
CA HIS A 310 -3.17 19.44 24.45
C HIS A 310 -2.15 18.30 24.62
N ALA A 311 -2.11 17.64 25.79
CA ALA A 311 -1.24 16.48 26.00
C ALA A 311 -1.61 15.30 25.09
N LYS A 312 -2.91 15.06 24.86
CA LYS A 312 -3.40 14.06 23.90
C LYS A 312 -3.11 14.49 22.45
N ALA A 313 -3.44 15.73 22.10
CA ALA A 313 -3.26 16.27 20.76
C ALA A 313 -1.80 16.23 20.28
N ARG A 314 -0.83 16.40 21.19
CA ARG A 314 0.61 16.28 20.87
C ARG A 314 1.05 14.89 20.39
N ARG A 315 0.22 13.86 20.61
CA ARG A 315 0.51 12.48 20.21
C ARG A 315 -0.17 12.10 18.90
N LEU A 316 -1.09 12.93 18.42
CA LEU A 316 -1.77 12.71 17.15
C LEU A 316 -0.87 13.15 16.00
N ASP A 317 -0.83 12.36 14.94
CA ASP A 317 -0.06 12.68 13.73
C ASP A 317 -0.92 12.57 12.46
N TRP A 318 -0.34 12.99 11.34
CA TRP A 318 -0.91 12.87 10.01
C TRP A 318 -1.32 11.43 9.70
N GLY A 319 -2.57 11.25 9.30
CA GLY A 319 -3.11 9.96 8.90
C GLY A 319 -3.82 9.22 10.02
N GLU A 320 -3.74 9.66 11.27
CA GLU A 320 -4.47 9.04 12.37
C GLU A 320 -5.95 9.45 12.41
N ALA A 321 -6.75 8.61 13.06
CA ALA A 321 -8.13 8.91 13.42
C ALA A 321 -8.18 9.97 14.53
N TRP A 322 -9.07 10.94 14.38
CA TRP A 322 -9.35 11.95 15.37
C TRP A 322 -10.27 11.38 16.46
N PRO A 323 -9.85 11.38 17.74
CA PRO A 323 -10.57 10.76 18.87
C PRO A 323 -11.83 11.50 19.32
#